data_AF-A0AAW9YXJ8-F1
#
_entry.id   AF-A0AAW9YXJ8-F1
#
_cell.length_a   1.000
_cell.length_b   1.000
_cell.length_c   1.000
_cell.angle_alpha   90.00
_cell.angle_beta   90.00
_cell.angle_gamma   90.00
#
_symmetry.space_group_name_H-M   'P 1'
#
loop_
_entity.id
_entity.type
_entity.pdbx_description
1 polymer ?
#
loop_
_entity_poly.entity_id
_entity_poly.type
_entity_poly.pdbx_seq_one_letter_code
_entity_poly.pdbx_strand_id
1 'polypeptide(L)' 'MRLFNWEIINETNYDVTCDHLGKDIIIVKEGTNSQLAYLKHNSKEDIYTVDEKVHKVIVQTNTINKSITIYENVAP' A
#
# COMPACT_ATOMS: atom_id res chain seq x y z
N MET A 1 -11.84 -7.99 5.28
CA MET A 1 -11.14 -9.19 4.75
C MET A 1 -10.11 -8.67 3.76
N ARG A 2 -8.83 -8.99 3.92
CA ARG A 2 -7.82 -8.60 2.92
C ARG A 2 -8.05 -9.43 1.66
N LEU A 3 -8.16 -8.76 0.52
CA LEU A 3 -8.48 -9.39 -0.78
C LEU A 3 -7.24 -9.58 -1.66
N PHE A 4 -6.05 -9.24 -1.16
CA PHE A 4 -4.78 -9.36 -1.86
C PHE A 4 -3.84 -10.37 -1.18
N ASN A 5 -3.02 -11.05 -1.99
CA ASN A 5 -2.09 -12.10 -1.57
C ASN A 5 -0.63 -11.61 -1.56
N TRP A 6 -0.39 -10.43 -1.01
CA TRP A 6 0.94 -9.82 -0.86
C TRP A 6 1.22 -9.57 0.63
N GLU A 7 2.43 -9.86 1.07
CA GLU A 7 2.86 -9.59 2.44
C GLU A 7 3.05 -8.09 2.64
N ILE A 8 2.53 -7.54 3.75
CA ILE A 8 2.79 -6.16 4.14
C ILE A 8 3.76 -6.13 5.32
N ILE A 9 4.90 -5.47 5.12
CA ILE A 9 5.95 -5.30 6.11
C ILE A 9 5.81 -3.92 6.76
N ASN A 10 5.99 -3.85 8.09
CA ASN A 10 5.75 -2.67 8.94
C ASN A 10 4.29 -2.20 8.99
N GLU A 11 3.35 -3.13 8.84
CA GLU A 11 1.92 -2.81 8.89
C GLU A 11 1.45 -2.27 10.25
N THR A 12 2.11 -2.60 11.36
CA THR A 12 1.64 -2.25 12.71
C THR A 12 1.40 -0.76 12.96
N ASN A 13 1.93 0.13 12.12
CA ASN A 13 1.77 1.57 12.22
C ASN A 13 0.72 2.14 11.24
N TYR A 14 0.09 1.29 10.44
CA TYR A 14 -0.76 1.67 9.33
C TYR A 14 -1.99 0.77 9.22
N ASP A 15 -3.10 1.39 8.85
CA ASP A 15 -4.27 0.63 8.43
C ASP A 15 -4.17 0.35 6.93
N VAL A 16 -4.22 -0.93 6.55
CA VAL A 16 -4.18 -1.35 5.15
C VAL A 16 -5.53 -1.91 4.75
N THR A 17 -6.16 -1.24 3.79
CA THR A 17 -7.46 -1.61 3.24
C THR A 17 -7.40 -1.76 1.72
N CYS A 18 -8.52 -2.10 1.11
CA CYS A 18 -8.66 -2.19 -0.34
C CYS A 18 -9.65 -1.14 -0.85
N ASP A 19 -9.55 -0.81 -2.13
CA ASP A 19 -10.56 0.01 -2.82
C ASP A 19 -11.93 -0.69 -2.90
N HIS A 20 -12.91 0.00 -3.47
CA HIS A 20 -14.27 -0.52 -3.56
C HIS A 20 -14.39 -1.78 -4.43
N LEU A 21 -13.42 -2.03 -5.32
CA LEU A 21 -13.33 -3.25 -6.14
C LEU A 21 -12.51 -4.35 -5.47
N GLY A 22 -11.85 -4.06 -4.34
CA GLY A 22 -11.02 -5.00 -3.60
C GLY A 22 -9.70 -5.35 -4.30
N LYS A 23 -9.26 -4.55 -5.26
CA LYS A 23 -8.08 -4.82 -6.10
C LYS A 23 -6.92 -3.92 -5.75
N ASP A 24 -7.18 -2.63 -5.55
CA ASP A 24 -6.14 -1.67 -5.24
C ASP A 24 -5.93 -1.62 -3.72
N ILE A 25 -4.70 -1.36 -3.28
CA ILE A 25 -4.35 -1.28 -1.86
C ILE A 25 -4.32 0.18 -1.45
N ILE A 26 -4.97 0.48 -0.33
CA ILE A 26 -5.02 1.81 0.26
C ILE A 26 -4.34 1.74 1.63
N ILE A 27 -3.30 2.54 1.82
CA ILE A 27 -2.62 2.69 3.10
C ILE A 27 -3.14 3.96 3.74
N VAL A 28 -3.72 3.85 4.92
CA VAL A 28 -4.23 4.98 5.70
C VAL A 28 -3.55 5.07 7.05
N LYS A 29 -3.47 6.29 7.58
CA LYS A 29 -2.95 6.54 8.92
C LYS A 29 -3.93 6.03 9.95
N GLU A 30 -3.45 5.16 10.84
CA GLU A 30 -4.22 4.60 11.94
C GLU A 30 -4.95 5.71 12.71
N GLY A 31 -6.24 5.47 13.00
CA GLY A 31 -7.08 6.36 13.82
C GLY A 31 -7.54 7.67 13.16
N THR A 32 -7.08 8.02 11.96
CA THR A 32 -7.47 9.29 11.29
C THR A 32 -8.11 9.09 9.92
N ASN A 33 -8.10 7.87 9.37
CA ASN A 33 -8.55 7.55 8.00
C ASN A 33 -7.87 8.42 6.91
N SER A 34 -6.77 9.10 7.23
CA SER A 34 -6.04 9.93 6.28
C SER A 34 -5.27 9.04 5.34
N GLN A 35 -5.54 9.15 4.04
CA GLN A 35 -4.83 8.38 3.02
C GLN A 35 -3.36 8.80 2.93
N LEU A 36 -2.46 7.83 3.02
CA LEU A 36 -1.02 8.01 2.99
C LEU A 36 -0.42 7.54 1.67
N ALA A 37 -0.93 6.43 1.14
CA ALA A 37 -0.56 5.91 -0.17
C ALA A 37 -1.72 5.16 -0.84
N TYR A 38 -1.65 5.09 -2.17
CA TYR A 38 -2.52 4.27 -3.00
C TYR A 38 -1.65 3.41 -3.90
N LEU A 39 -1.91 2.11 -3.95
CA LEU A 39 -1.23 1.19 -4.85
C LEU A 39 -2.25 0.61 -5.81
N LYS A 40 -2.02 0.87 -7.10
CA LYS A 40 -2.86 0.35 -8.17
C LYS A 40 -2.43 -1.06 -8.56
N HIS A 41 -3.38 -1.97 -8.67
CA HIS A 41 -3.14 -3.32 -9.14
C HIS A 41 -3.10 -3.38 -10.66
N ASN A 42 -2.01 -3.90 -11.22
CA ASN A 42 -1.91 -4.29 -12.61
C ASN A 42 -2.26 -5.76 -12.75
N SER A 43 -3.52 -6.05 -13.08
CA SER A 43 -4.01 -7.42 -13.28
C SER A 43 -3.29 -8.25 -14.35
N LYS A 44 -2.62 -7.62 -15.32
CA LYS A 44 -1.88 -8.35 -16.38
C LYS A 44 -0.58 -8.96 -15.85
N GLU A 45 0.08 -8.23 -14.95
CA GLU A 45 1.39 -8.58 -14.40
C GLU A 45 1.29 -9.10 -12.96
N ASP A 46 0.10 -9.00 -12.36
CA ASP A 46 -0.17 -9.27 -10.94
C ASP A 46 0.78 -8.51 -10.00
N ILE A 47 1.04 -7.24 -10.31
CA ILE A 47 1.89 -6.35 -9.51
C ILE A 47 1.14 -5.12 -9.01
N TYR A 48 1.68 -4.50 -7.95
CA TYR A 48 1.23 -3.22 -7.45
C TYR A 48 2.20 -2.11 -7.83
N THR A 49 1.66 -0.97 -8.24
CA THR A 49 2.43 0.25 -8.54
C THR A 49 1.89 1.39 -7.70
N VAL A 50 2.76 2.18 -7.09
CA VAL A 50 2.34 3.31 -6.27
C VAL A 50 1.79 4.42 -7.16
N ASP A 51 0.63 4.98 -6.79
CA ASP A 51 0.12 6.21 -7.38
C ASP A 51 0.86 7.41 -6.76
N GLU A 52 1.63 8.11 -7.59
CA GLU A 52 2.47 9.25 -7.17
C GLU A 52 1.67 10.44 -6.63
N LYS A 53 0.35 10.50 -6.85
CA LYS A 53 -0.49 11.60 -6.37
C LYS A 53 -0.74 11.55 -4.86
N VAL A 54 -0.56 10.39 -4.23
CA VAL A 54 -0.80 10.18 -2.81
C VAL A 54 0.43 9.54 -2.20
N HIS A 55 1.37 10.36 -1.73
CA HIS A 55 2.65 9.87 -1.20
C HIS A 55 3.08 10.67 0.03
N LYS A 56 2.53 10.29 1.20
CA LYS A 56 2.98 10.79 2.51
C LYS A 56 3.88 9.80 3.26
N VAL A 57 4.02 8.60 2.71
CA VAL A 57 4.90 7.52 3.17
C VAL A 57 5.68 6.98 1.99
N ILE A 58 6.85 6.39 2.23
CA ILE A 58 7.63 5.71 1.19
C ILE A 58 7.14 4.27 1.12
N VAL A 59 6.82 3.81 -0.10
CA VAL A 59 6.34 2.45 -0.36
C VAL A 59 7.31 1.75 -1.30
N GLN A 60 7.80 0.58 -0.91
CA GLN A 60 8.66 -0.27 -1.72
C GLN A 60 7.94 -1.57 -2.07
N THR A 61 7.90 -1.92 -3.34
CA THR A 61 7.25 -3.13 -3.85
C THR A 61 8.29 -4.13 -4.33
N ASN A 62 8.28 -5.34 -3.77
CA ASN A 62 9.10 -6.46 -4.23
C ASN A 62 8.22 -7.48 -4.95
N THR A 63 8.34 -7.53 -6.27
CA THR A 63 7.53 -8.41 -7.13
C THR A 63 7.94 -9.87 -7.07
N ILE A 64 9.21 -10.17 -6.73
CA ILE A 64 9.73 -11.55 -6.62
C ILE A 64 9.15 -12.23 -5.37
N ASN A 65 9.20 -11.53 -4.23
CA ASN A 65 8.72 -12.05 -2.95
C ASN A 65 7.23 -11.75 -2.70
N LYS A 66 6.57 -10.99 -3.59
CA LYS A 66 5.21 -10.47 -3.42
C LYS A 66 5.03 -9.76 -2.07
N SER A 67 5.90 -8.81 -1.78
CA SER A 67 5.85 -8.01 -0.56
C SER A 67 5.83 -6.51 -0.81
N ILE A 68 5.19 -5.77 0.09
CA ILE A 68 5.14 -4.32 0.14
C ILE A 68 5.67 -3.87 1.49
N THR A 69 6.71 -3.03 1.47
CA THR A 69 7.25 -2.43 2.69
C THR A 69 6.88 -0.96 2.76
N ILE A 70 6.39 -0.54 3.93
CA ILE A 70 5.98 0.85 4.20
C ILE A 70 7.01 1.48 5.14
N TYR A 71 7.45 2.68 4.80
CA TYR A 71 8.34 3.50 5.64
C TYR A 71 7.74 4.88 5.86
N GLU A 72 7.98 5.45 7.04
CA GLU A 72 7.70 6.86 7.27
C GLU A 72 8.56 7.72 6.34
N ASN A 73 7.94 8.76 5.77
CA ASN A 73 8.70 9.77 5.05
C ASN A 73 9.28 10.77 6.07
N VAL A 74 10.54 10.56 6.46
CA VAL A 74 11.27 11.41 7.42
C VAL A 74 12.03 12.56 6.74
N ALA A 75 11.74 12.85 5.47
CA ALA A 75 12.28 14.04 4.81
C ALA A 75 11.78 15.31 5.53
N PRO A 76 12.68 16.27 5.84
CA PRO A 76 12.33 17.52 6.51
C PRO A 76 11.45 18.44 5.66
#